data_AF-A0A5C6A5W0-F1
#
_entry.id   AF-A0A5C6A5W0-F1
#
_cell.length_a   1.000
_cell.length_b   1.000
_cell.length_c   1.000
_cell.angle_alpha   90.00
_cell.angle_beta   90.00
_cell.angle_gamma   90.00
#
_symmetry.space_group_name_H-M   'P 1'
#
loop_
_entity.id
_entity.type
_entity.pdbx_description
1 polymer ?
#
loop_
_entity_poly.entity_id
_entity_poly.type
_entity_poly.pdbx_seq_one_letter_code
_entity_poly.pdbx_strand_id
1 'polypeptide(L)'
;MSLRPLLLIALVATSLPTAATAETVYGITDNQFLVSWDSATPGNLLSGSPVSGLQSNETILGIDFRPATGDLYALGSSSRLYTLSTSTAAVSLVGAGPFAPPINGSSFGFDFNPVIDRIRLVSDVNKNFVLNPNDGTATVVTDVFYGAGDSNNGTDPNVVHSAYTNSFAGATSTQLYGVDAGLDLLVTQANSAGTLGTVGPLGTDVTSTGGFDISSDTGIAYMAIEDSSTSRTTFWTVDLVTGAGSPVGEVGGGAIITSIAVASIPEPTSLALAGLLGVGSLSLRRRS
;
A
#
# COMPACT_ATOMS: atom_id res chain seq x y z
N MET A 1 -36.63 -52.07 -30.81
CA MET A 1 -36.38 -50.92 -29.92
C MET A 1 -34.91 -50.57 -30.02
N SER A 2 -34.58 -49.48 -30.72
CA SER A 2 -33.19 -49.07 -30.99
C SER A 2 -32.70 -48.16 -29.86
N LEU A 3 -31.68 -48.58 -29.11
CA LEU A 3 -31.00 -47.72 -28.14
C LEU A 3 -30.04 -46.77 -28.88
N ARG A 4 -30.19 -45.47 -28.64
CA ARG A 4 -29.24 -44.43 -29.07
C ARG A 4 -28.21 -44.20 -27.97
N PRO A 5 -26.89 -44.17 -28.24
CA PRO A 5 -25.90 -43.85 -27.22
C PRO A 5 -25.88 -42.33 -27.00
N LEU A 6 -25.99 -41.91 -25.73
CA LEU A 6 -25.76 -40.52 -25.32
C LEU A 6 -24.25 -40.32 -25.17
N LEU A 7 -23.66 -39.44 -25.97
CA LEU A 7 -22.26 -39.03 -25.85
C LEU A 7 -22.19 -37.92 -24.79
N LEU A 8 -21.65 -38.23 -23.61
CA LEU A 8 -21.30 -37.22 -22.61
C LEU A 8 -19.98 -36.56 -23.03
N ILE A 9 -20.02 -35.28 -23.37
CA ILE A 9 -18.81 -34.46 -23.54
C ILE A 9 -18.44 -33.92 -22.16
N ALA A 10 -17.37 -34.45 -21.58
CA ALA A 10 -16.77 -33.88 -20.38
C ALA A 10 -16.02 -32.60 -20.78
N LEU A 11 -16.56 -31.44 -20.39
CA LEU A 11 -15.88 -30.16 -20.53
C LEU A 11 -14.84 -30.05 -19.41
N VAL A 12 -13.58 -30.36 -19.73
CA VAL A 12 -12.44 -30.09 -18.84
C VAL A 12 -12.15 -28.60 -18.92
N ALA A 13 -12.54 -27.84 -17.89
CA ALA A 13 -12.13 -26.45 -17.73
C ALA A 13 -10.66 -26.43 -17.31
N THR A 14 -9.75 -26.14 -18.25
CA THR A 14 -8.36 -25.85 -17.93
C THR A 14 -8.28 -24.42 -17.38
N SER A 15 -8.19 -24.28 -16.06
CA SER A 15 -7.80 -23.02 -15.44
C SER A 15 -6.35 -22.71 -15.83
N LEU A 16 -6.14 -21.71 -16.67
CA LEU A 16 -4.82 -21.14 -16.89
C LEU A 16 -4.37 -20.52 -15.55
N PRO A 17 -3.16 -20.84 -15.04
CA PRO A 17 -2.65 -20.14 -13.87
C PRO A 17 -2.50 -18.67 -14.24
N THR A 18 -3.19 -17.79 -13.52
CA THR A 18 -2.88 -16.36 -13.53
C THR A 18 -1.45 -16.23 -13.02
N ALA A 19 -0.53 -15.77 -13.86
CA ALA A 19 0.81 -15.44 -13.39
C ALA A 19 0.65 -14.40 -12.28
N ALA A 20 1.06 -14.76 -11.06
CA ALA A 20 1.23 -13.77 -10.00
C ALA A 20 2.31 -12.81 -10.51
N THR A 21 1.91 -11.59 -10.84
CA THR A 21 2.84 -10.53 -11.21
C THR A 21 3.60 -10.17 -9.96
N ALA A 22 4.90 -10.45 -9.94
CA ALA A 22 5.80 -9.98 -8.92
C ALA A 22 5.81 -8.44 -8.91
N GLU A 23 5.66 -7.85 -7.73
CA GLU A 23 5.63 -6.40 -7.52
C GLU A 23 6.77 -6.00 -6.59
N THR A 24 7.39 -4.86 -6.84
CA THR A 24 8.43 -4.36 -5.94
C THR A 24 7.77 -3.69 -4.75
N VAL A 25 8.04 -4.21 -3.56
CA VAL A 25 7.59 -3.65 -2.29
C VAL A 25 8.77 -2.98 -1.61
N TYR A 26 8.57 -1.75 -1.17
CA TYR A 26 9.51 -1.02 -0.32
C TYR A 26 9.06 -1.10 1.13
N GLY A 27 10.01 -1.11 2.06
CA GLY A 27 9.71 -1.07 3.49
C GLY A 27 10.74 -0.28 4.27
N ILE A 28 10.29 0.28 5.39
CA ILE A 28 11.15 0.89 6.40
C ILE A 28 11.40 -0.13 7.50
N THR A 29 12.66 -0.33 7.85
CA THR A 29 13.03 -1.16 9.01
C THR A 29 13.01 -0.33 10.30
N ASP A 30 12.86 -1.00 11.44
CA ASP A 30 12.97 -0.43 12.80
C ASP A 30 14.29 0.34 13.05
N ASN A 31 15.37 -0.07 12.39
CA ASN A 31 16.67 0.61 12.41
C ASN A 31 16.85 1.66 11.30
N GLN A 32 15.76 2.13 10.68
CA GLN A 32 15.70 3.24 9.72
C GLN A 32 16.46 2.99 8.40
N PHE A 33 16.33 1.81 7.83
CA PHE A 33 16.76 1.52 6.45
C PHE A 33 15.54 1.46 5.53
N LEU A 34 15.71 1.98 4.30
CA LEU A 34 14.80 1.67 3.21
C LEU A 34 15.29 0.38 2.55
N VAL A 35 14.47 -0.66 2.63
CA VAL A 35 14.70 -1.95 1.97
C VAL A 35 13.64 -2.17 0.88
N SER A 36 13.90 -3.13 -0.01
CA SER A 36 12.88 -3.58 -0.96
C SER A 36 12.95 -5.09 -1.17
N TRP A 37 11.84 -5.67 -1.62
CA TRP A 37 11.73 -7.09 -1.98
C TRP A 37 10.73 -7.28 -3.11
N ASP A 38 10.74 -8.48 -3.69
CA ASP A 38 9.74 -8.96 -4.64
C ASP A 38 8.56 -9.57 -3.86
N SER A 39 7.33 -9.13 -4.13
CA SER A 39 6.12 -9.58 -3.45
C SER A 39 5.89 -11.10 -3.53
N ALA A 40 6.43 -11.78 -4.55
CA ALA A 40 6.36 -13.23 -4.68
C ALA A 40 7.47 -13.97 -3.91
N THR A 41 8.57 -13.29 -3.56
CA THR A 41 9.70 -13.86 -2.82
C THR A 41 10.20 -12.94 -1.70
N PRO A 42 9.39 -12.67 -0.66
CA PRO A 42 9.73 -11.69 0.38
C PRO A 42 10.99 -12.04 1.19
N GLY A 43 11.39 -13.32 1.20
CA GLY A 43 12.60 -13.78 1.89
C GLY A 43 13.92 -13.26 1.30
N ASN A 44 13.91 -12.66 0.11
CA ASN A 44 15.10 -12.11 -0.54
C ASN A 44 14.96 -10.58 -0.70
N LEU A 45 15.76 -9.82 0.06
CA LEU A 45 15.83 -8.37 -0.14
C LEU A 45 16.58 -8.03 -1.43
N LEU A 46 16.03 -7.08 -2.19
CA LEU A 46 16.60 -6.53 -3.42
C LEU A 46 17.51 -5.33 -3.15
N SER A 47 17.24 -4.58 -2.08
CA SER A 47 18.04 -3.42 -1.67
C SER A 47 17.98 -3.17 -0.16
N GLY A 48 18.89 -2.33 0.32
CA GLY A 48 18.92 -1.85 1.70
C GLY A 48 19.88 -0.67 1.85
N SER A 49 19.36 0.50 2.18
CA SER A 49 20.15 1.73 2.38
C SER A 49 19.66 2.49 3.62
N PRO A 50 20.56 3.00 4.48
CA PRO A 50 20.14 3.77 5.64
C PRO A 50 19.47 5.08 5.21
N VAL A 51 18.35 5.41 5.84
CA VAL A 51 17.65 6.68 5.60
C VAL A 51 18.54 7.82 6.08
N SER A 52 18.69 8.85 5.23
CA SER A 52 19.55 10.01 5.52
C SER A 52 18.86 11.33 5.22
N GLY A 53 19.29 12.41 5.89
CA GLY A 53 18.73 13.76 5.71
C GLY A 53 17.61 14.16 6.68
N LEU A 54 17.23 13.26 7.60
CA LEU A 54 16.25 13.53 8.65
C LEU A 54 16.77 14.55 9.68
N GLN A 55 15.86 15.18 10.42
CA GLN A 55 16.25 15.98 11.59
C GLN A 55 16.86 15.08 12.68
N SER A 56 17.61 15.70 13.58
CA SER A 56 18.18 14.98 14.73
C SER A 56 17.07 14.35 15.58
N ASN A 57 17.23 13.06 15.92
CA ASN A 57 16.26 12.24 16.65
C ASN A 57 14.90 12.05 15.96
N GLU A 58 14.83 12.24 14.64
CA GLU A 58 13.64 11.94 13.86
C GLU A 58 13.72 10.56 13.20
N THR A 59 12.58 9.90 13.11
CA THR A 59 12.38 8.60 12.46
C THR A 59 11.27 8.70 11.43
N ILE A 60 11.19 7.72 10.53
CA ILE A 60 10.08 7.58 9.57
C ILE A 60 9.01 6.73 10.22
N LEU A 61 7.76 7.16 10.09
CA LEU A 61 6.58 6.51 10.68
C LEU A 61 5.62 5.93 9.63
N GLY A 62 5.81 6.27 8.36
CA GLY A 62 4.95 5.82 7.27
C GLY A 62 5.55 6.22 5.93
N ILE A 63 5.33 5.41 4.89
CA ILE A 63 5.70 5.70 3.51
C ILE A 63 4.55 5.34 2.57
N ASP A 64 4.43 6.08 1.46
CA ASP A 64 3.53 5.74 0.36
C ASP A 64 3.92 6.48 -0.93
N PHE A 65 3.64 5.89 -2.10
CA PHE A 65 3.87 6.50 -3.40
C PHE A 65 2.73 7.45 -3.78
N ARG A 66 3.07 8.66 -4.20
CA ARG A 66 2.09 9.60 -4.75
C ARG A 66 1.63 9.14 -6.13
N PRO A 67 0.35 8.77 -6.35
CA PRO A 67 -0.11 8.25 -7.63
C PRO A 67 0.06 9.24 -8.80
N ALA A 68 0.01 10.54 -8.52
CA ALA A 68 0.11 11.59 -9.53
C ALA A 68 1.53 11.78 -10.10
N THR A 69 2.58 11.42 -9.35
CA THR A 69 3.98 11.71 -9.73
C THR A 69 4.90 10.50 -9.65
N GLY A 70 4.52 9.45 -8.91
CA GLY A 70 5.35 8.27 -8.67
C GLY A 70 6.45 8.49 -7.62
N ASP A 71 6.47 9.64 -6.94
CA ASP A 71 7.45 9.89 -5.87
C ASP A 71 7.03 9.17 -4.58
N LEU A 72 7.99 8.53 -3.90
CA LEU A 72 7.77 7.99 -2.56
C LEU A 72 7.81 9.12 -1.53
N TYR A 73 6.78 9.21 -0.71
CA TYR A 73 6.71 10.14 0.42
C TYR A 73 6.92 9.41 1.73
N ALA A 74 7.31 10.15 2.76
CA ALA A 74 7.49 9.64 4.10
C ALA A 74 6.99 10.61 5.17
N LEU A 75 6.36 10.08 6.21
CA LEU A 75 6.01 10.80 7.43
C LEU A 75 7.16 10.75 8.43
N GLY A 76 7.67 11.90 8.85
CA GLY A 76 8.63 12.01 9.94
C GLY A 76 7.96 12.14 11.31
N SER A 77 8.59 11.57 12.35
CA SER A 77 8.10 11.62 13.74
C SER A 77 8.04 13.02 14.35
N SER A 78 8.66 14.02 13.71
CA SER A 78 8.56 15.43 14.11
C SER A 78 7.43 16.19 13.42
N SER A 79 6.40 15.50 12.91
CA SER A 79 5.31 16.07 12.10
C SER A 79 5.81 16.77 10.83
N ARG A 80 6.77 16.15 10.14
CA ARG A 80 7.31 16.64 8.87
C ARG A 80 6.93 15.68 7.76
N LEU A 81 6.66 16.24 6.58
CA LEU A 81 6.45 15.45 5.38
C LEU A 81 7.72 15.50 4.54
N TYR A 82 8.12 14.36 4.00
CA TYR A 82 9.29 14.23 3.15
C TYR A 82 8.94 13.54 1.84
N THR A 83 9.72 13.81 0.79
CA THR A 83 9.94 12.81 -0.27
C THR A 83 11.15 11.95 0.10
N LEU A 84 11.16 10.69 -0.31
CA LEU A 84 12.20 9.71 -0.02
C LEU A 84 12.68 9.07 -1.32
N SER A 85 13.97 9.21 -1.63
CA SER A 85 14.55 8.59 -2.83
C SER A 85 14.65 7.06 -2.67
N THR A 86 14.02 6.30 -3.57
CA THR A 86 14.13 4.83 -3.60
C THR A 86 15.52 4.32 -3.97
N SER A 87 16.35 5.16 -4.61
CA SER A 87 17.70 4.81 -5.05
C SER A 87 18.78 5.10 -4.00
N THR A 88 18.59 6.14 -3.18
CA THR A 88 19.62 6.62 -2.23
C THR A 88 19.17 6.64 -0.78
N ALA A 89 17.88 6.38 -0.50
CA ALA A 89 17.24 6.54 0.81
C ALA A 89 17.43 7.94 1.45
N ALA A 90 17.72 8.96 0.63
CA ALA A 90 17.81 10.34 1.10
C ALA A 90 16.42 10.99 1.12
N VAL A 91 16.09 11.67 2.23
CA VAL A 91 14.85 12.46 2.35
C VAL A 91 15.04 13.90 1.89
N SER A 92 13.97 14.50 1.36
CA SER A 92 13.88 15.94 1.08
C SER A 92 12.61 16.51 1.70
N LEU A 93 12.74 17.59 2.48
CA LEU A 93 11.62 18.19 3.19
C LEU A 93 10.57 18.75 2.22
N VAL A 94 9.30 18.44 2.48
CA VAL A 94 8.14 19.03 1.81
C VAL A 94 7.57 20.12 2.71
N GLY A 95 7.40 21.32 2.15
CA GLY A 95 6.99 22.50 2.91
C GLY A 95 8.14 23.19 3.64
N ALA A 96 7.79 24.06 4.58
CA ALA A 96 8.76 24.91 5.27
C ALA A 96 9.26 24.34 6.62
N GLY A 97 8.62 23.30 7.15
CA GLY A 97 8.81 22.90 8.54
C GLY A 97 7.91 21.75 8.99
N PRO A 98 7.82 21.51 10.30
CA PRO A 98 6.75 20.69 10.87
C PRO A 98 5.39 21.29 10.53
N PHE A 99 4.43 20.47 10.17
CA PHE A 99 3.05 20.91 10.00
C PHE A 99 2.35 21.06 11.35
N ALA A 100 1.23 21.80 11.32
CA ALA A 100 0.36 21.99 12.46
C ALA A 100 -1.09 21.64 12.07
N PRO A 101 -1.88 21.05 12.98
CA PRO A 101 -1.50 20.56 14.32
C PRO A 101 -0.49 19.40 14.26
N PRO A 102 0.35 19.20 15.30
CA PRO A 102 1.28 18.08 15.33
C PRO A 102 0.55 16.75 15.44
N ILE A 103 1.19 15.68 14.96
CA ILE A 103 0.69 14.31 15.10
C ILE A 103 0.66 13.90 16.58
N ASN A 104 -0.30 13.05 16.93
CA ASN A 104 -0.43 12.46 18.25
C ASN A 104 -0.77 10.98 18.09
N GLY A 105 -0.16 10.14 18.93
CA GLY A 105 -0.18 8.69 18.76
C GLY A 105 1.23 8.12 18.63
N SER A 106 1.32 6.80 18.51
CA SER A 106 2.59 6.08 18.31
C SER A 106 2.64 5.32 16.98
N SER A 107 1.48 4.91 16.45
CA SER A 107 1.36 4.19 15.19
C SER A 107 0.39 4.87 14.24
N PHE A 108 0.64 4.77 12.93
CA PHE A 108 -0.01 5.62 11.95
C PHE A 108 -0.30 4.90 10.62
N GLY A 109 -1.54 4.99 10.15
CA GLY A 109 -1.87 4.75 8.74
C GLY A 109 -1.54 5.99 7.90
N PHE A 110 -0.82 5.82 6.80
CA PHE A 110 -0.34 6.91 5.94
C PHE A 110 -0.48 6.49 4.48
N ASP A 111 -1.37 7.14 3.71
CA ASP A 111 -1.63 6.73 2.33
C ASP A 111 -2.22 7.86 1.46
N PHE A 112 -1.92 7.86 0.17
CA PHE A 112 -2.40 8.83 -0.80
C PHE A 112 -3.80 8.48 -1.30
N ASN A 113 -4.71 9.43 -1.14
CA ASN A 113 -5.96 9.41 -1.87
C ASN A 113 -5.71 9.80 -3.35
N PRO A 114 -5.87 8.86 -4.31
CA PRO A 114 -5.54 9.10 -5.71
C PRO A 114 -6.53 10.05 -6.41
N VAL A 115 -7.73 10.24 -5.84
CA VAL A 115 -8.80 11.06 -6.44
C VAL A 115 -8.61 12.54 -6.15
N ILE A 116 -8.20 12.88 -4.92
CA ILE A 116 -8.04 14.28 -4.48
C ILE A 116 -6.59 14.72 -4.31
N ASP A 117 -5.63 13.82 -4.59
CA ASP A 117 -4.19 14.08 -4.46
C ASP A 117 -3.83 14.65 -3.07
N ARG A 118 -4.28 13.95 -2.03
CA ARG A 118 -4.00 14.27 -0.63
C ARG A 118 -3.61 13.02 0.12
N ILE A 119 -2.79 13.18 1.13
CA ILE A 119 -2.42 12.09 2.02
C ILE A 119 -3.44 12.03 3.15
N ARG A 120 -3.94 10.84 3.43
CA ARG A 120 -4.67 10.53 4.66
C ARG A 120 -3.67 10.04 5.69
N LEU A 121 -3.75 10.60 6.88
CA LEU A 121 -2.98 10.16 8.03
C LEU A 121 -3.94 9.86 9.19
N VAL A 122 -3.92 8.62 9.67
CA VAL A 122 -4.73 8.16 10.81
C VAL A 122 -3.79 7.69 11.90
N SER A 123 -4.10 7.98 13.16
CA SER A 123 -3.31 7.48 14.29
C SER A 123 -4.07 6.50 15.17
N ASP A 124 -3.30 5.72 15.94
CA ASP A 124 -3.75 4.80 16.99
C ASP A 124 -4.59 5.43 18.11
N VAL A 125 -4.65 6.76 18.18
CA VAL A 125 -5.51 7.57 19.08
C VAL A 125 -6.63 8.27 18.31
N ASN A 126 -7.07 7.64 17.23
CA ASN A 126 -8.19 8.00 16.36
C ASN A 126 -8.07 9.30 15.57
N LYS A 127 -6.93 10.00 15.64
CA LYS A 127 -6.81 11.27 14.91
C LYS A 127 -6.75 11.04 13.43
N ASN A 128 -7.48 11.87 12.69
CA ASN A 128 -7.64 11.75 11.26
C ASN A 128 -7.25 13.06 10.59
N PHE A 129 -6.21 13.03 9.76
CA PHE A 129 -5.62 14.20 9.12
C PHE A 129 -5.68 14.09 7.59
N VAL A 130 -5.80 15.25 6.95
CA VAL A 130 -5.56 15.45 5.52
C VAL A 130 -4.28 16.25 5.36
N LEU A 131 -3.27 15.69 4.72
CA LEU A 131 -2.00 16.36 4.42
C LEU A 131 -1.95 16.76 2.94
N ASN A 132 -1.38 17.94 2.67
CA ASN A 132 -1.16 18.44 1.31
C ASN A 132 0.29 18.12 0.87
N PRO A 133 0.48 17.27 -0.14
CA PRO A 133 1.81 16.83 -0.59
C PRO A 133 2.62 17.92 -1.30
N ASN A 134 2.02 19.07 -1.62
CA ASN A 134 2.68 20.15 -2.35
C ASN A 134 3.33 21.18 -1.42
N ASP A 135 2.77 21.40 -0.23
CA ASP A 135 3.23 22.43 0.71
C ASP A 135 3.46 21.90 2.14
N GLY A 136 3.18 20.62 2.39
CA GLY A 136 3.37 19.96 3.66
C GLY A 136 2.35 20.35 4.73
N THR A 137 1.31 21.13 4.41
CA THR A 137 0.29 21.53 5.40
C THR A 137 -0.64 20.38 5.76
N ALA A 138 -1.25 20.45 6.95
CA ALA A 138 -2.17 19.43 7.45
C ALA A 138 -3.48 20.05 7.97
N THR A 139 -4.54 19.26 7.96
CA THR A 139 -5.84 19.62 8.57
C THR A 139 -6.41 18.41 9.29
N VAL A 140 -6.77 18.58 10.57
CA VAL A 140 -7.50 17.56 11.33
C VAL A 140 -8.96 17.60 10.92
N VAL A 141 -9.55 16.43 10.70
CA VAL A 141 -10.96 16.25 10.37
C VAL A 141 -11.63 15.38 11.44
N THR A 142 -12.77 14.76 11.14
CA THR A 142 -13.45 13.89 12.11
C THR A 142 -12.58 12.69 12.46
N ASP A 143 -12.32 12.51 13.75
CA ASP A 143 -11.66 11.33 14.32
C ASP A 143 -12.32 10.04 13.82
N VAL A 144 -11.58 8.95 13.72
CA VAL A 144 -12.15 7.67 13.28
C VAL A 144 -13.02 7.05 14.38
N PHE A 145 -14.13 6.44 13.97
CA PHE A 145 -15.08 5.76 14.87
C PHE A 145 -15.93 4.74 14.12
N TYR A 146 -16.31 3.64 14.76
CA TYR A 146 -17.26 2.69 14.18
C TYR A 146 -18.67 3.30 14.05
N GLY A 147 -19.22 3.26 12.84
CA GLY A 147 -20.49 3.91 12.52
C GLY A 147 -21.71 3.26 13.18
N ALA A 148 -22.81 4.02 13.27
CA ALA A 148 -24.08 3.47 13.73
C ALA A 148 -24.53 2.30 12.83
N GLY A 149 -24.81 1.15 13.44
CA GLY A 149 -25.20 -0.08 12.74
C GLY A 149 -24.04 -0.99 12.37
N ASP A 150 -22.79 -0.57 12.56
CA ASP A 150 -21.62 -1.45 12.50
C ASP A 150 -21.61 -2.43 13.69
N SER A 151 -21.04 -3.62 13.50
CA SER A 151 -20.91 -4.62 14.56
C SER A 151 -20.08 -4.15 15.76
N ASN A 152 -19.14 -3.23 15.53
CA ASN A 152 -18.23 -2.67 16.53
C ASN A 152 -18.63 -1.25 16.95
N ASN A 153 -19.85 -0.81 16.65
CA ASN A 153 -20.36 0.50 17.06
C ASN A 153 -20.20 0.71 18.58
N GLY A 154 -19.54 1.81 18.96
CA GLY A 154 -19.25 2.17 20.35
C GLY A 154 -17.94 1.59 20.91
N THR A 155 -17.27 0.72 20.16
CA THR A 155 -15.89 0.29 20.47
C THR A 155 -14.92 1.40 20.03
N ASP A 156 -13.88 1.61 20.84
CA ASP A 156 -12.78 2.52 20.51
C ASP A 156 -11.87 1.87 19.45
N PRO A 157 -11.72 2.44 18.24
CA PRO A 157 -10.88 1.85 17.21
C PRO A 157 -9.39 1.91 17.54
N ASN A 158 -8.60 1.04 16.92
CA ASN A 158 -7.14 1.14 16.90
C ASN A 158 -6.60 0.98 15.48
N VAL A 159 -6.89 1.97 14.61
CA VAL A 159 -6.48 1.94 13.20
C VAL A 159 -5.03 2.40 13.05
N VAL A 160 -4.15 1.48 12.66
CA VAL A 160 -2.69 1.69 12.67
C VAL A 160 -2.03 1.61 11.29
N HIS A 161 -2.72 1.05 10.30
CA HIS A 161 -2.28 1.03 8.89
C HIS A 161 -3.47 1.35 7.99
N SER A 162 -3.21 1.87 6.79
CA SER A 162 -4.27 2.25 5.86
C SER A 162 -3.77 2.22 4.41
N ALA A 163 -4.66 1.91 3.48
CA ALA A 163 -4.35 1.93 2.04
C ALA A 163 -5.58 2.28 1.20
N TYR A 164 -5.41 3.06 0.14
CA TYR A 164 -6.44 3.36 -0.84
C TYR A 164 -6.41 2.37 -2.01
N THR A 165 -7.58 2.03 -2.53
CA THR A 165 -7.68 1.32 -3.82
C THR A 165 -7.51 2.29 -5.00
N ASN A 166 -7.20 1.75 -6.19
CA ASN A 166 -7.11 2.52 -7.44
C ASN A 166 -6.03 3.62 -7.38
N SER A 167 -4.87 3.31 -6.80
CA SER A 167 -3.76 4.25 -6.58
C SER A 167 -2.99 4.59 -7.85
N PHE A 168 -3.69 5.09 -8.88
CA PHE A 168 -3.14 5.53 -10.16
C PHE A 168 -3.55 6.97 -10.51
N ALA A 169 -2.74 7.62 -11.35
CA ALA A 169 -3.01 8.99 -11.80
C ALA A 169 -4.35 9.10 -12.54
N GLY A 170 -5.22 10.00 -12.08
CA GLY A 170 -6.52 10.25 -12.71
C GLY A 170 -7.64 9.31 -12.26
N ALA A 171 -7.45 8.55 -11.19
CA ALA A 171 -8.52 7.74 -10.60
C ALA A 171 -9.77 8.60 -10.28
N THR A 172 -10.95 8.08 -10.63
CA THR A 172 -12.23 8.75 -10.40
C THR A 172 -12.99 8.22 -9.18
N SER A 173 -12.51 7.12 -8.59
CA SER A 173 -13.09 6.48 -7.41
C SER A 173 -12.01 5.78 -6.61
N THR A 174 -12.14 5.78 -5.29
CA THR A 174 -11.25 5.07 -4.38
C THR A 174 -12.00 4.69 -3.11
N GLN A 175 -11.53 3.66 -2.41
CA GLN A 175 -11.97 3.28 -1.08
C GLN A 175 -10.74 3.19 -0.17
N LEU A 176 -10.81 3.84 0.99
CA LEU A 176 -9.81 3.69 2.03
C LEU A 176 -10.10 2.44 2.85
N TYR A 177 -9.10 1.58 2.98
CA TYR A 177 -9.09 0.49 3.93
C TYR A 177 -8.14 0.84 5.08
N GLY A 178 -8.41 0.25 6.23
CA GLY A 178 -7.59 0.35 7.43
C GLY A 178 -7.45 -0.99 8.13
N VAL A 179 -6.40 -1.12 8.91
CA VAL A 179 -6.15 -2.26 9.80
C VAL A 179 -6.39 -1.80 11.22
N ASP A 180 -7.40 -2.38 11.88
CA ASP A 180 -7.63 -2.21 13.31
C ASP A 180 -6.88 -3.32 14.07
N ALA A 181 -5.74 -2.97 14.67
CA ALA A 181 -4.89 -3.90 15.40
C ALA A 181 -5.42 -4.23 16.81
N GLY A 182 -6.42 -3.48 17.30
CA GLY A 182 -7.06 -3.79 18.58
C GLY A 182 -8.10 -4.91 18.46
N LEU A 183 -8.67 -5.08 17.26
CA LEU A 183 -9.73 -6.05 16.97
C LEU A 183 -9.36 -7.11 15.91
N ASP A 184 -8.15 -7.03 15.35
CA ASP A 184 -7.69 -7.86 14.23
C ASP A 184 -8.60 -7.80 13.00
N LEU A 185 -9.07 -6.60 12.66
CA LEU A 185 -10.04 -6.38 11.59
C LEU A 185 -9.45 -5.59 10.42
N LEU A 186 -9.84 -6.00 9.21
CA LEU A 186 -9.88 -5.10 8.08
C LEU A 186 -11.15 -4.25 8.18
N VAL A 187 -10.99 -2.93 8.01
CA VAL A 187 -12.09 -1.96 7.99
C VAL A 187 -12.04 -1.11 6.73
N THR A 188 -13.20 -0.61 6.31
CA THR A 188 -13.29 0.53 5.40
C THR A 188 -13.37 1.82 6.21
N GLN A 189 -12.85 2.92 5.67
CA GLN A 189 -12.99 4.24 6.28
C GLN A 189 -13.62 5.23 5.29
N ALA A 190 -14.63 5.95 5.77
CA ALA A 190 -15.25 7.05 5.05
C ALA A 190 -14.38 8.33 5.10
N ASN A 191 -13.22 8.31 4.45
CA ASN A 191 -12.29 9.43 4.25
C ASN A 191 -12.30 10.47 5.40
N SER A 192 -12.73 11.72 5.13
CA SER A 192 -12.77 12.79 6.14
C SER A 192 -13.93 12.71 7.14
N ALA A 193 -14.93 11.86 6.89
CA ALA A 193 -16.03 11.63 7.83
C ALA A 193 -15.62 10.70 8.98
N GLY A 194 -14.50 9.96 8.85
CA GLY A 194 -13.93 9.12 9.90
C GLY A 194 -14.71 7.83 10.20
N THR A 195 -15.93 7.69 9.68
CA THR A 195 -16.76 6.50 9.94
C THR A 195 -16.09 5.24 9.41
N LEU A 196 -15.91 4.26 10.29
CA LEU A 196 -15.39 2.94 9.99
C LEU A 196 -16.55 1.96 9.74
N GLY A 197 -16.35 1.06 8.77
CA GLY A 197 -17.20 -0.08 8.51
C GLY A 197 -16.38 -1.37 8.51
N THR A 198 -16.78 -2.33 9.36
CA THR A 198 -16.12 -3.63 9.49
C THR A 198 -16.24 -4.43 8.20
N VAL A 199 -15.11 -4.89 7.66
CA VAL A 199 -15.07 -5.81 6.51
C VAL A 199 -15.05 -7.25 7.02
N GLY A 200 -14.08 -7.57 7.86
CA GLY A 200 -13.95 -8.89 8.46
C GLY A 200 -12.60 -9.12 9.13
N PRO A 201 -12.42 -10.28 9.77
CA PRO A 201 -11.19 -10.59 10.51
C PRO A 201 -10.01 -10.86 9.57
N LEU A 202 -8.84 -10.38 9.98
CA LEU A 202 -7.56 -10.62 9.29
C LEU A 202 -7.09 -12.08 9.41
N GLY A 203 -7.58 -12.79 10.43
CA GLY A 203 -7.26 -14.21 10.65
C GLY A 203 -5.88 -14.45 11.28
N THR A 204 -5.22 -13.39 11.73
CA THR A 204 -3.97 -13.39 12.50
C THR A 204 -4.03 -12.26 13.54
N ASP A 205 -3.29 -12.41 14.63
CA ASP A 205 -3.07 -11.35 15.62
C ASP A 205 -2.15 -10.29 14.99
N VAL A 206 -2.66 -9.07 14.82
CA VAL A 206 -1.93 -7.99 14.17
C VAL A 206 -1.43 -7.02 15.21
N THR A 207 -0.14 -6.72 15.16
CA THR A 207 0.47 -5.71 16.02
C THR A 207 0.40 -4.33 15.36
N SER A 208 0.71 -3.28 16.11
CA SER A 208 0.84 -1.93 15.55
C SER A 208 2.10 -1.74 14.71
N THR A 209 3.01 -2.72 14.68
CA THR A 209 4.27 -2.68 13.95
C THR A 209 4.13 -3.42 12.62
N GLY A 210 4.18 -2.68 11.52
CA GLY A 210 3.98 -3.27 10.21
C GLY A 210 3.66 -2.25 9.14
N GLY A 211 2.96 -2.69 8.10
CA GLY A 211 2.43 -1.82 7.07
C GLY A 211 1.36 -2.53 6.25
N PHE A 212 0.54 -1.76 5.57
CA PHE A 212 -0.52 -2.23 4.68
C PHE A 212 -0.58 -1.32 3.47
N ASP A 213 -0.60 -1.90 2.27
CA ASP A 213 -0.71 -1.14 1.02
C ASP A 213 -1.45 -1.96 -0.06
N ILE A 214 -2.09 -1.30 -1.01
CA ILE A 214 -2.85 -1.90 -2.10
C ILE A 214 -2.20 -1.51 -3.42
N SER A 215 -1.76 -2.52 -4.17
CA SER A 215 -1.19 -2.32 -5.50
C SER A 215 -2.15 -1.59 -6.43
N SER A 216 -1.63 -0.56 -7.11
CA SER A 216 -2.32 0.13 -8.21
C SER A 216 -2.49 -0.74 -9.45
N ASP A 217 -1.58 -1.70 -9.65
CA ASP A 217 -1.44 -2.44 -10.90
C ASP A 217 -2.30 -3.71 -10.87
N THR A 218 -2.30 -4.39 -9.72
CA THR A 218 -2.97 -5.69 -9.53
C THR A 218 -4.21 -5.59 -8.66
N GLY A 219 -4.32 -4.55 -7.82
CA GLY A 219 -5.33 -4.46 -6.78
C GLY A 219 -5.12 -5.42 -5.60
N ILE A 220 -3.99 -6.15 -5.56
CA ILE A 220 -3.65 -7.00 -4.43
C ILE A 220 -3.32 -6.12 -3.23
N ALA A 221 -3.96 -6.41 -2.10
CA ALA A 221 -3.63 -5.81 -0.82
C ALA A 221 -2.53 -6.63 -0.14
N TYR A 222 -1.46 -5.97 0.23
CA TYR A 222 -0.32 -6.55 0.91
C TYR A 222 -0.24 -6.03 2.33
N MET A 223 0.21 -6.89 3.24
CA MET A 223 0.42 -6.54 4.63
C MET A 223 1.74 -7.12 5.11
N ALA A 224 2.53 -6.33 5.82
CA ALA A 224 3.70 -6.77 6.56
C ALA A 224 3.41 -6.59 8.05
N ILE A 225 3.56 -7.62 8.86
CA ILE A 225 3.30 -7.56 10.30
C ILE A 225 4.45 -8.19 11.07
N GLU A 226 4.77 -7.61 12.23
CA GLU A 226 5.64 -8.26 13.21
C GLU A 226 4.95 -9.48 13.82
N ASP A 227 5.56 -10.65 13.66
CA ASP A 227 5.26 -11.84 14.45
C ASP A 227 6.02 -11.75 15.77
N SER A 228 5.28 -11.42 16.84
CA SER A 228 5.82 -11.22 18.19
C SER A 228 6.46 -12.48 18.79
N SER A 229 6.10 -13.67 18.30
CA SER A 229 6.65 -14.93 18.79
C SER A 229 8.06 -15.23 18.26
N THR A 230 8.36 -14.72 17.06
CA THR A 230 9.64 -14.93 16.37
C THR A 230 10.49 -13.67 16.29
N SER A 231 9.92 -12.51 16.60
CA SER A 231 10.54 -11.19 16.39
C SER A 231 11.01 -11.03 14.93
N ARG A 232 10.14 -11.42 13.99
CA ARG A 232 10.34 -11.32 12.55
C ARG A 232 9.15 -10.67 11.88
N THR A 233 9.35 -10.08 10.71
CA THR A 233 8.23 -9.63 9.88
C THR A 233 7.76 -10.75 8.94
N THR A 234 6.46 -10.99 8.93
CA THR A 234 5.80 -11.86 7.94
C THR A 234 5.02 -11.01 6.93
N PHE A 235 4.98 -11.48 5.68
CA PHE A 235 4.34 -10.82 4.57
C PHE A 235 3.11 -11.61 4.12
N TRP A 236 2.02 -10.89 3.84
CA TRP A 236 0.69 -11.44 3.63
C TRP A 236 0.02 -10.76 2.44
N THR A 237 -0.93 -11.48 1.84
CA THR A 237 -1.99 -10.87 1.02
C THR A 237 -3.27 -10.79 1.84
N VAL A 238 -4.12 -9.80 1.56
CA VAL A 238 -5.40 -9.60 2.25
C VAL A 238 -6.52 -9.54 1.22
N ASP A 239 -7.58 -10.32 1.44
CA ASP A 239 -8.79 -10.24 0.63
C ASP A 239 -9.64 -9.04 1.08
N LEU A 240 -9.77 -8.03 0.21
CA LEU A 240 -10.47 -6.78 0.53
C LEU A 240 -12.00 -6.94 0.69
N VAL A 241 -12.57 -8.08 0.31
CA VAL A 241 -14.02 -8.34 0.43
C VAL A 241 -14.36 -9.00 1.76
N THR A 242 -13.48 -9.89 2.23
CA THR A 242 -13.71 -10.72 3.41
C THR A 242 -12.85 -10.33 4.61
N GLY A 243 -11.78 -9.57 4.39
CA GLY A 243 -10.75 -9.25 5.37
C GLY A 243 -9.71 -10.34 5.56
N ALA A 244 -9.88 -11.54 5.00
CA ALA A 244 -9.02 -12.67 5.31
C ALA A 244 -7.58 -12.49 4.80
N GLY A 245 -6.61 -12.59 5.71
CA GLY A 245 -5.18 -12.64 5.40
C GLY A 245 -4.72 -14.03 4.96
N SER A 246 -3.79 -14.08 4.00
CA SER A 246 -3.09 -15.29 3.57
C SER A 246 -1.58 -15.07 3.57
N PRO A 247 -0.79 -15.91 4.29
CA PRO A 247 0.64 -15.69 4.42
C PRO A 247 1.36 -16.01 3.11
N VAL A 248 2.32 -15.17 2.76
CA VAL A 248 3.23 -15.35 1.61
C VAL A 248 4.58 -15.89 2.09
N GLY A 249 5.14 -15.32 3.17
CA GLY A 249 6.42 -15.75 3.74
C GLY A 249 7.04 -14.73 4.70
N GLU A 250 8.19 -15.06 5.29
CA GLU A 250 8.98 -14.10 6.09
C GLU A 250 9.67 -13.07 5.18
N VAL A 251 9.72 -11.81 5.62
CA VAL A 251 10.55 -10.78 4.96
C VAL A 251 12.02 -11.02 5.31
N GLY A 252 12.87 -11.04 4.29
CA GLY A 252 14.29 -11.31 4.43
C GLY A 252 15.05 -10.27 5.27
N GLY A 253 16.30 -10.59 5.63
CA GLY A 253 17.17 -9.70 6.40
C GLY A 253 16.90 -9.70 7.91
N GLY A 254 15.73 -10.18 8.34
CA GLY A 254 15.43 -10.45 9.75
C GLY A 254 15.20 -9.19 10.61
N ALA A 255 15.10 -8.02 9.97
CA ALA A 255 14.69 -6.78 10.61
C ALA A 255 13.16 -6.71 10.72
N ILE A 256 12.67 -5.90 11.66
CA ILE A 256 11.25 -5.59 11.77
C ILE A 256 10.92 -4.47 10.79
N ILE A 257 9.88 -4.66 9.98
CA ILE A 257 9.35 -3.65 9.07
C ILE A 257 8.27 -2.83 9.79
N THR A 258 8.38 -1.50 9.71
CA THR A 258 7.52 -0.53 10.39
C THR A 258 6.62 0.26 9.44
N SER A 259 6.80 0.10 8.12
CA SER A 259 5.91 0.62 7.08
C SER A 259 6.26 -0.02 5.74
N ILE A 260 5.28 -0.13 4.82
CA ILE A 260 5.48 -0.62 3.46
C ILE A 260 4.83 0.33 2.44
N ALA A 261 5.34 0.31 1.22
CA ALA A 261 4.71 0.90 0.04
C ALA A 261 5.02 0.04 -1.20
N VAL A 262 4.02 -0.27 -2.01
CA VAL A 262 4.10 -1.08 -3.22
C VAL A 262 4.30 -0.12 -4.38
N ALA A 263 5.40 -0.30 -5.12
CA ALA A 263 5.67 0.54 -6.26
C ALA A 263 4.69 0.22 -7.40
N SER A 264 4.04 1.27 -7.92
CA SER A 264 3.40 1.18 -9.22
C SER A 264 4.47 1.03 -10.30
N ILE A 265 4.31 0.07 -11.20
CA ILE A 265 5.10 0.02 -12.42
C ILE A 265 4.45 1.03 -13.35
N PRO A 266 5.07 2.19 -13.65
CA PRO A 266 4.52 3.06 -14.67
C PRO A 266 4.48 2.25 -15.95
N GLU A 267 3.28 1.93 -16.43
CA GLU A 267 3.08 1.27 -17.71
C GLU A 267 3.97 2.00 -18.72
N PRO A 268 4.87 1.29 -19.42
CA PRO A 268 5.71 1.94 -20.42
C PRO A 268 4.74 2.62 -21.37
N THR A 269 4.73 3.97 -21.31
CA THR A 269 3.85 4.78 -22.15
C THR A 269 3.92 4.18 -23.56
N SER A 270 2.76 3.86 -24.11
CA SER A 270 2.57 2.96 -25.26
C SER A 270 3.25 3.42 -26.57
N LEU A 271 4.08 4.46 -26.49
CA LEU A 271 5.03 4.94 -27.49
C LEU A 271 6.20 3.98 -27.75
N ALA A 272 6.51 3.04 -26.84
CA ALA A 272 7.55 2.04 -27.13
C ALA A 272 7.11 0.97 -28.15
N LEU A 273 5.80 0.68 -28.26
CA LEU A 273 5.29 -0.32 -29.21
C LEU A 273 4.98 0.27 -30.60
N ALA A 274 4.86 1.59 -30.72
CA ALA A 274 4.79 2.27 -32.02
C ALA A 274 6.15 2.31 -32.75
N GLY A 275 7.27 2.11 -32.04
CA GLY A 275 8.62 2.10 -32.61
C GLY A 275 8.99 0.81 -33.36
N LEU A 276 8.29 -0.31 -33.14
CA LEU A 276 8.58 -1.61 -33.75
C LEU A 276 7.73 -1.95 -34.98
N LEU A 277 6.69 -1.16 -35.30
CA LEU A 277 5.89 -1.32 -36.52
C LEU A 277 6.29 -0.33 -37.65
N GLY A 278 7.21 0.60 -37.39
CA GLY A 278 7.60 1.66 -38.34
C GLY A 278 8.77 1.35 -39.28
N VAL A 279 9.45 0.21 -39.15
CA VAL A 279 10.66 -0.11 -39.96
C VAL A 279 10.34 -1.03 -41.18
N GLY A 280 9.07 -1.36 -41.40
CA GLY A 280 8.65 -2.38 -42.37
C GLY A 280 8.21 -1.92 -43.77
N SER A 281 8.36 -0.65 -44.16
CA SER A 281 7.96 -0.22 -45.51
C SER A 281 8.99 0.70 -46.18
N LEU A 282 10.14 0.13 -46.55
CA LEU A 282 10.96 0.68 -47.62
C LEU A 282 11.24 -0.37 -48.71
N SER A 283 10.96 0.05 -49.94
CA SER A 283 11.40 -0.48 -51.23
C SER A 283 10.61 -1.67 -51.81
N LEU A 284 9.96 -1.42 -52.95
CA LEU A 284 10.42 -1.95 -54.23
C LEU A 284 9.92 -1.07 -55.38
N ARG A 285 10.86 -0.29 -55.91
CA ARG A 285 10.83 0.31 -57.24
C ARG A 285 10.92 -0.83 -58.25
N ARG A 286 10.01 -0.94 -59.23
CA ARG A 286 10.33 -1.60 -60.50
C ARG A 286 9.86 -0.76 -61.67
N ARG A 287 10.85 -0.36 -62.47
CA ARG A 287 10.73 0.12 -63.85
C ARG A 287 10.48 -1.08 -64.76
N SER A 288 9.48 -0.97 -65.62
CA SER A 288 9.49 -1.33 -67.05
C SER A 288 8.13 -0.93 -67.61
#